data_AF-A0A9E6F3U2-F1
#
_entry.id   AF-A0A9E6F3U2-F1
#
_cell.length_a   1.000
_cell.length_b   1.000
_cell.length_c   1.000
_cell.angle_alpha   90.00
_cell.angle_beta   90.00
_cell.angle_gamma   90.00
#
_symmetry.space_group_name_H-M   'P 1'
#
loop_
_entity.id
_entity.type
_entity.pdbx_description
1 polymer ?
#
loop_
_entity_poly.entity_id
_entity_poly.type
_entity_poly.pdbx_seq_one_letter_code
_entity_poly.pdbx_strand_id
1 'polypeptide(L)'
;MNRLSGKIVGIESDEGISIVDVITDAGRLSALILETPDTAPYLKIDKQVFAIFKETEVAIGKGGSENISYLNANDGLVEGFNLGEVLAEIALSVNDKKIKSIITKRAFVRLDIKKGDRVKWIIKSNEISIESD
;
A
#
# COMPACT_ATOMS: atom_id res chain seq x y z
N MET A 1 6.17 -0.10 10.18
CA MET A 1 5.78 -1.00 9.09
C MET A 1 4.27 -1.12 9.04
N ASN A 2 3.66 -0.88 7.88
CA ASN A 2 2.28 -1.29 7.63
C ASN A 2 2.25 -2.80 7.35
N ARG A 3 1.31 -3.53 7.94
CA ARG A 3 1.16 -4.98 7.79
C ARG A 3 -0.32 -5.33 7.71
N LEU A 4 -0.71 -5.92 6.59
CA LEU A 4 -2.11 -6.23 6.28
C LEU A 4 -2.24 -7.71 5.99
N SER A 5 -3.09 -8.40 6.75
CA SER A 5 -3.44 -9.78 6.45
C SER A 5 -4.36 -9.81 5.23
N GLY A 6 -4.16 -10.78 4.35
CA GLY A 6 -4.97 -10.95 3.16
C GLY A 6 -4.77 -12.29 2.50
N LYS A 7 -5.55 -12.49 1.45
CA LYS A 7 -5.60 -13.74 0.70
C LYS A 7 -5.17 -13.49 -0.73
N ILE A 8 -4.28 -14.35 -1.25
CA ILE A 8 -3.87 -14.29 -2.65
C ILE A 8 -5.07 -14.69 -3.53
N VAL A 9 -5.44 -13.82 -4.48
CA VAL A 9 -6.57 -14.03 -5.40
C VAL A 9 -6.17 -14.03 -6.87
N GLY A 10 -4.94 -13.62 -7.19
CA GLY A 10 -4.42 -13.59 -8.55
C GLY A 10 -2.91 -13.69 -8.55
N ILE A 11 -2.37 -14.42 -9.51
CA ILE A 11 -0.94 -14.51 -9.77
C ILE A 11 -0.77 -14.49 -11.29
N GLU A 12 -0.05 -13.51 -11.79
CA GLU A 12 0.43 -13.44 -13.16
C GLU A 12 1.95 -13.56 -13.12
N SER A 13 2.53 -14.52 -13.84
CA SER A 13 3.96 -14.82 -13.77
C SER A 13 4.55 -14.89 -15.17
N ASP A 14 5.73 -14.28 -15.33
CA ASP A 14 6.56 -14.36 -16.53
C ASP A 14 8.04 -14.20 -16.16
N GLU A 15 8.92 -14.93 -16.84
CA GLU A 15 10.39 -14.84 -16.72
C GLU A 15 10.97 -14.66 -15.29
N GLY A 16 10.50 -15.44 -14.30
CA GLY A 16 11.03 -15.40 -12.93
C GLY A 16 10.43 -14.31 -12.03
N ILE A 17 9.44 -13.56 -12.54
CA ILE A 17 8.75 -12.49 -11.84
C ILE A 17 7.26 -12.82 -11.74
N SER A 18 6.62 -12.41 -10.65
CA SER A 18 5.17 -12.49 -10.49
C SER A 18 4.57 -11.15 -10.06
N ILE A 19 3.41 -10.83 -10.62
CA ILE A 19 2.46 -9.88 -10.03
C ILE A 19 1.46 -10.70 -9.21
N VAL A 20 1.40 -10.40 -7.92
CA VAL A 20 0.57 -11.12 -6.95
C VAL A 20 -0.49 -10.18 -6.40
N ASP A 21 -1.74 -10.53 -6.63
CA ASP A 21 -2.89 -9.79 -6.13
C ASP A 21 -3.39 -10.38 -4.81
N VAL A 22 -3.50 -9.52 -3.80
CA VAL A 22 -3.93 -9.84 -2.45
C VAL A 22 -5.16 -9.00 -2.09
N ILE A 23 -6.24 -9.64 -1.65
CA ILE A 23 -7.38 -8.94 -1.06
C ILE A 23 -7.17 -8.84 0.44
N THR A 24 -7.21 -7.62 0.95
CA THR A 24 -7.11 -7.28 2.38
C THR A 24 -8.33 -6.47 2.81
N ASP A 25 -8.52 -6.32 4.12
CA ASP A 25 -9.54 -5.40 4.67
C ASP A 25 -9.28 -3.92 4.30
N ALA A 26 -8.09 -3.56 3.84
CA ALA A 26 -7.75 -2.21 3.39
C ALA A 26 -7.91 -2.03 1.86
N GLY A 27 -8.36 -3.06 1.14
CA GLY A 27 -8.49 -3.05 -0.31
C GLY A 27 -7.59 -4.08 -1.02
N ARG A 28 -7.60 -4.04 -2.34
CA ARG A 28 -6.73 -4.88 -3.19
C ARG A 28 -5.32 -4.28 -3.19
N LEU A 29 -4.33 -5.15 -3.07
CA LEU A 29 -2.92 -4.84 -3.25
C LEU A 29 -2.32 -5.76 -4.30
N SER A 30 -1.54 -5.19 -5.22
CA SER A 30 -0.77 -5.90 -6.23
C SER A 30 0.71 -5.71 -5.91
N ALA A 31 1.41 -6.81 -5.61
CA ALA A 31 2.84 -6.85 -5.31
C ALA A 31 3.62 -7.40 -6.51
N LEU A 32 4.81 -6.84 -6.79
CA LEU A 32 5.74 -7.37 -7.78
C LEU A 32 6.83 -8.15 -7.04
N ILE A 33 6.91 -9.45 -7.28
CA ILE A 33 7.79 -10.39 -6.58
C ILE A 33 8.77 -11.01 -7.58
N LEU A 34 10.04 -11.13 -7.20
CA LEU A 34 11.10 -11.74 -8.03
C LEU A 34 11.16 -13.27 -7.83
N GLU A 35 10.00 -13.90 -7.83
CA GLU A 35 9.81 -15.34 -7.71
C GLU A 35 8.57 -15.74 -8.53
N THR A 36 8.46 -17.02 -8.88
CA THR A 36 7.25 -17.60 -9.50
C THR A 36 6.66 -18.68 -8.59
N PRO A 37 5.42 -19.14 -8.83
CA PRO A 37 4.87 -20.31 -8.14
C PRO A 37 5.77 -21.56 -8.19
N ASP A 38 6.61 -21.70 -9.23
CA ASP A 38 7.55 -22.81 -9.38
C ASP A 38 8.75 -22.70 -8.42
N THR A 39 9.20 -21.47 -8.12
CA THR A 39 10.35 -21.23 -7.23
C THR A 39 9.94 -20.91 -5.79
N ALA A 40 8.69 -20.50 -5.57
CA ALA A 40 8.17 -20.04 -4.29
C ALA A 40 6.80 -20.70 -3.96
N PRO A 41 6.78 -21.79 -3.17
CA PRO A 41 5.56 -22.55 -2.87
C PRO A 41 4.47 -21.76 -2.13
N TYR A 42 4.79 -20.61 -1.54
CA TYR A 42 3.82 -19.75 -0.88
C TYR A 42 2.97 -18.93 -1.88
N LEU A 43 3.44 -18.76 -3.12
CA LEU A 43 2.72 -18.07 -4.19
C LEU A 43 1.63 -18.98 -4.76
N LYS A 44 0.55 -19.12 -4.00
CA LYS A 44 -0.61 -19.96 -4.36
C LYS A 44 -1.91 -19.21 -4.15
N ILE A 45 -2.82 -19.31 -5.12
CA ILE A 45 -4.20 -18.85 -4.96
C ILE A 45 -4.79 -19.43 -3.68
N ASP A 46 -5.56 -18.61 -2.99
CA ASP A 46 -6.20 -18.85 -1.71
C ASP A 46 -5.28 -18.95 -0.48
N LYS A 47 -3.96 -18.78 -0.63
CA LYS A 47 -3.03 -18.75 0.50
C LYS A 47 -3.24 -17.47 1.33
N GLN A 48 -3.28 -17.64 2.66
CA GLN A 48 -3.23 -16.53 3.62
C GLN A 48 -1.80 -16.02 3.74
N VAL A 49 -1.66 -14.69 3.63
CA VAL A 49 -0.38 -13.99 3.65
C VAL A 49 -0.51 -12.63 4.34
N PHE A 50 0.63 -12.01 4.62
CA PHE A 50 0.71 -10.60 4.97
C PHE A 50 1.34 -9.79 3.84
N ALA A 51 0.67 -8.72 3.44
CA ALA A 51 1.25 -7.66 2.63
C ALA A 51 1.91 -6.61 3.54
N ILE A 52 3.19 -6.37 3.33
CA ILE A 52 4.03 -5.55 4.21
C ILE A 52 4.73 -4.47 3.40
N PHE A 53 4.68 -3.23 3.89
CA PHE A 53 5.34 -2.10 3.25
C PHE A 53 5.72 -1.03 4.28
N LYS A 54 6.76 -0.26 3.99
CA LYS A 54 7.22 0.81 4.87
C LYS A 54 6.31 2.03 4.73
N GLU A 55 6.16 2.78 5.81
CA GLU A 55 5.42 4.04 5.83
C GLU A 55 5.98 5.07 4.84
N THR A 56 7.30 5.03 4.60
CA THR A 56 8.00 5.94 3.66
C THR A 56 7.68 5.66 2.20
N GLU A 57 7.21 4.46 1.86
CA GLU A 57 6.83 4.08 0.49
C GLU A 57 5.35 4.34 0.21
N VAL A 58 4.60 4.86 1.20
CA VAL A 58 3.20 5.23 1.03
C VAL A 58 3.11 6.71 0.64
N ALA A 59 2.88 6.97 -0.64
CA ALA A 59 2.57 8.30 -1.15
C ALA A 59 1.12 8.68 -0.89
N ILE A 60 0.83 9.98 -0.83
CA ILE A 60 -0.52 10.53 -0.65
C ILE A 60 -0.92 11.34 -1.87
N GLY A 61 -2.08 11.00 -2.44
CA GLY A 61 -2.75 11.75 -3.51
C GLY A 61 -4.01 12.45 -2.99
N LYS A 62 -4.20 13.73 -3.32
CA LYS A 62 -5.41 14.49 -3.01
C LYS A 62 -5.83 15.28 -4.25
N GLY A 63 -7.12 15.24 -4.61
CA GLY A 63 -7.67 15.99 -5.75
C GLY A 63 -7.63 15.27 -7.12
N GLY A 64 -7.90 13.96 -7.15
CA GLY A 64 -7.95 13.18 -8.39
C GLY A 64 -6.60 12.54 -8.72
N SER A 65 -6.45 11.25 -8.41
CA SER A 65 -5.23 10.47 -8.65
C SER A 65 -5.53 9.22 -9.49
N GLU A 66 -6.53 9.32 -10.36
CA GLU A 66 -7.12 8.16 -11.04
C GLU A 66 -6.35 7.74 -12.30
N ASN A 67 -5.41 8.57 -12.77
CA ASN A 67 -4.59 8.32 -13.95
C ASN A 67 -3.09 8.23 -13.59
N ILE A 68 -2.71 7.22 -12.82
CA ILE A 68 -1.31 6.92 -12.49
C ILE A 68 -0.99 5.47 -12.82
N SER A 69 0.27 5.15 -13.11
CA SER A 69 0.72 3.79 -13.42
C SER A 69 0.83 2.86 -12.20
N TYR A 70 0.36 3.30 -11.04
CA TYR A 70 0.46 2.57 -9.79
C TYR A 70 -0.81 1.74 -9.60
N LEU A 71 -0.64 0.42 -9.48
CA LEU A 71 -1.75 -0.53 -9.26
C LEU A 71 -2.37 -0.38 -7.87
N ASN A 72 -1.60 0.13 -6.90
CA ASN A 72 -2.07 0.33 -5.53
C ASN A 72 -2.40 1.81 -5.33
N ALA A 73 -3.68 2.16 -5.47
CA ALA A 73 -4.21 3.49 -5.21
C ALA A 73 -5.58 3.37 -4.52
N ASN A 74 -5.55 3.17 -3.21
CA ASN A 74 -6.74 2.90 -2.42
C ASN A 74 -7.18 4.17 -1.66
N ASP A 75 -8.47 4.30 -1.38
CA ASP A 75 -9.00 5.42 -0.59
C ASP A 75 -8.62 5.29 0.89
N GLY A 76 -8.47 6.43 1.55
CA GLY A 76 -8.29 6.54 2.99
C GLY A 76 -8.77 7.89 3.52
N LEU A 77 -9.12 7.92 4.80
CA LEU A 77 -9.52 9.12 5.51
C LEU A 77 -8.41 9.55 6.47
N VAL A 78 -8.01 10.82 6.42
CA VAL A 78 -6.98 11.35 7.33
C VAL A 78 -7.55 11.46 8.76
N GLU A 79 -7.08 10.62 9.68
CA GLU A 79 -7.49 10.66 11.10
C GLU A 79 -6.68 11.66 11.92
N GLY A 80 -5.43 11.87 11.53
CA GLY A 80 -4.48 12.75 12.21
C GLY A 80 -3.11 12.70 11.58
N PHE A 81 -2.21 13.55 12.07
CA PHE A 81 -0.84 13.64 11.59
C PHE A 81 0.07 14.27 12.64
N ASN A 82 1.35 13.93 12.58
CA ASN A 82 2.42 14.52 13.37
C ASN A 82 3.40 15.24 12.42
N LEU A 83 3.55 16.56 12.60
CA LEU A 83 4.46 17.37 11.78
C LEU A 83 5.79 17.54 12.49
N GLY A 84 6.87 17.05 11.88
CA GLY A 84 8.23 17.38 12.25
C GLY A 84 8.76 18.60 11.50
N GLU A 85 10.07 18.79 11.51
CA GLU A 85 10.73 19.85 10.75
C GLU A 85 10.85 19.52 9.26
N VAL A 86 11.16 18.26 8.93
CA VAL A 86 11.39 17.81 7.55
C VAL A 86 10.29 16.89 7.05
N LEU A 87 9.75 16.04 7.93
CA LEU A 87 8.79 14.98 7.61
C LEU A 87 7.45 15.20 8.30
N ALA A 88 6.42 14.57 7.78
CA ALA A 88 5.08 14.47 8.35
C ALA A 88 4.68 12.99 8.36
N GLU A 89 4.32 12.47 9.54
CA GLU A 89 3.66 11.17 9.67
C GLU A 89 2.14 11.39 9.62
N ILE A 90 1.46 10.69 8.73
CA ILE A 90 0.01 10.76 8.52
C ILE A 90 -0.59 9.42 8.91
N ALA A 91 -1.64 9.46 9.74
CA ALA A 91 -2.46 8.31 10.06
C ALA A 91 -3.75 8.35 9.24
N LEU A 92 -3.99 7.28 8.48
CA LEU A 92 -5.19 7.10 7.67
C LEU A 92 -6.04 5.98 8.27
N SER A 93 -7.36 6.16 8.26
CA SER A 93 -8.31 5.05 8.41
C SER A 93 -8.76 4.55 7.05
N VAL A 94 -8.79 3.22 6.93
CA VAL A 94 -9.25 2.49 5.75
C VAL A 94 -10.08 1.32 6.28
N ASN A 95 -11.41 1.43 6.18
CA ASN A 95 -12.34 0.54 6.89
C ASN A 95 -11.95 0.43 8.38
N ASP A 96 -11.75 -0.79 8.90
CA ASP A 96 -11.33 -1.05 10.29
C ASP A 96 -9.79 -1.13 10.47
N LYS A 97 -9.02 -0.74 9.44
CA LYS A 97 -7.54 -0.73 9.48
C LYS A 97 -6.99 0.68 9.54
N LYS A 98 -5.75 0.77 10.02
CA LYS A 98 -4.95 1.99 10.00
C LYS A 98 -3.78 1.82 9.05
N ILE A 99 -3.57 2.80 8.18
CA ILE A 99 -2.40 2.91 7.32
C ILE A 99 -1.61 4.14 7.75
N LYS A 100 -0.31 4.00 7.88
CA LYS A 100 0.62 5.10 8.14
C LYS A 100 1.40 5.45 6.88
N SER A 101 1.57 6.75 6.67
CA SER A 101 2.40 7.30 5.61
C SER A 101 3.37 8.31 6.20
N ILE A 102 4.63 8.28 5.76
CA ILE A 102 5.61 9.31 6.09
C ILE A 102 5.99 10.02 4.78
N ILE A 103 5.60 11.29 4.67
CA ILE A 103 5.93 12.15 3.53
C ILE A 103 6.75 13.37 3.99
N THR A 104 7.29 14.14 3.05
CA THR A 104 7.92 15.42 3.40
C THR A 104 6.88 16.42 3.92
N LYS A 105 7.26 17.23 4.90
CA LYS A 105 6.45 18.37 5.38
C LYS A 105 6.06 19.30 4.22
N ARG A 106 6.95 19.49 3.24
CA ARG A 106 6.67 20.27 2.02
C ARG A 106 5.52 19.67 1.21
N ALA A 107 5.49 18.34 1.03
CA ALA A 107 4.38 17.67 0.34
C ALA A 107 3.08 17.78 1.13
N PHE A 108 3.12 17.58 2.46
CA PHE A 108 1.97 17.74 3.34
C PHE A 108 1.34 19.14 3.19
N VAL A 109 2.16 20.19 3.28
CA VAL A 109 1.72 21.59 3.16
C VAL A 109 1.22 21.88 1.75
N ARG A 110 1.93 21.44 0.70
CA ARG A 110 1.53 21.66 -0.69
C ARG A 110 0.18 21.01 -1.03
N LEU A 111 -0.08 19.83 -0.48
CA LEU A 111 -1.35 19.12 -0.63
C LEU A 111 -2.47 19.69 0.26
N ASP A 112 -2.16 20.64 1.15
CA ASP A 112 -3.09 21.22 2.13
C ASP A 112 -3.86 20.13 2.90
N ILE A 113 -3.12 19.13 3.42
CA ILE A 113 -3.71 17.98 4.10
C ILE A 113 -4.30 18.41 5.46
N LYS A 114 -5.53 17.98 5.72
CA LYS A 114 -6.32 18.26 6.92
C LYS A 114 -6.93 16.98 7.45
N LYS A 115 -7.20 16.96 8.75
CA LYS A 115 -7.97 15.89 9.37
C LYS A 115 -9.36 15.85 8.74
N GLY A 116 -9.83 14.66 8.38
CA GLY A 116 -11.08 14.43 7.68
C GLY A 116 -11.00 14.49 6.16
N ASP A 117 -9.83 14.81 5.58
CA ASP A 117 -9.65 14.72 4.15
C ASP A 117 -9.76 13.27 3.66
N ARG A 118 -10.43 13.10 2.51
CA ARG A 118 -10.34 11.88 1.71
C ARG A 118 -9.15 11.99 0.77
N VAL A 119 -8.28 10.99 0.83
CA VAL A 119 -7.06 10.91 0.04
C VAL A 119 -6.90 9.51 -0.55
N LYS A 120 -6.06 9.38 -1.58
CA LYS A 120 -5.53 8.08 -2.00
C LYS A 120 -4.20 7.82 -1.30
N TRP A 121 -4.02 6.62 -0.77
CA TRP A 121 -2.69 6.12 -0.38
C TRP A 121 -2.17 5.21 -1.49
N ILE A 122 -0.96 5.51 -1.93
CA ILE A 122 -0.42 5.03 -3.21
C ILE A 122 0.95 4.39 -2.97
N ILE A 123 1.16 3.18 -3.50
CA ILE A 123 2.40 2.40 -3.29
C ILE A 123 2.78 1.72 -4.61
N LYS A 124 4.06 1.73 -4.98
CA LYS A 124 4.49 0.89 -6.11
C LYS A 124 4.46 -0.58 -5.72
N SER A 125 4.07 -1.44 -6.66
CA SER A 125 4.00 -2.88 -6.43
C SER A 125 5.33 -3.51 -5.97
N ASN A 126 6.47 -2.96 -6.40
CA ASN A 126 7.80 -3.45 -5.99
C ASN A 126 8.21 -3.06 -4.56
N GLU A 127 7.43 -2.22 -3.87
CA GLU A 127 7.66 -1.84 -2.47
C GLU A 127 6.76 -2.61 -1.48
N ILE A 128 5.98 -3.58 -1.99
CA ILE A 128 5.14 -4.47 -1.19
C ILE A 128 5.80 -5.84 -1.12
N SER A 129 6.13 -6.29 0.09
CA SER A 129 6.58 -7.65 0.36
C SER A 129 5.40 -8.55 0.75
N ILE A 130 5.46 -9.82 0.36
CA ILE A 130 4.51 -10.85 0.77
C ILE A 130 5.21 -11.80 1.75
N GLU A 131 4.62 -11.98 2.92
CA GLU A 131 5.09 -12.92 3.95
C GLU A 131 4.01 -13.99 4.19
N SER A 132 4.39 -15.24 4.43
CA SER A 132 3.42 -16.26 4.87
C SER A 132 2.88 -15.92 6.26
N ASP A 133 1.60 -16.20 6.50
CA ASP A 133 1.01 -16.15 7.85
C ASP A 133 1.59 -17.21 8.79
#